data_AF-A0A7J7VVF1-F1
#
_entry.id   AF-A0A7J7VVF1-F1
#
_cell.length_a   1.000
_cell.length_b   1.000
_cell.length_c   1.000
_cell.angle_alpha   90.00
_cell.angle_beta   90.00
_cell.angle_gamma   90.00
#
_symmetry.space_group_name_H-M   'P 1'
#
loop_
_entity.id
_entity.type
_entity.pdbx_description
1 polymer ?
#
loop_
_entity_poly.entity_id
_entity_poly.type
_entity_poly.pdbx_seq_one_letter_code
_entity_poly.pdbx_strand_id
1 'polypeptide(L)'
;MLKKALEQGQTPSKLAVTRLIQACALKGDLESIQAIQKMVNGLEEVIGLSNMVFINNIALAQIKNNNIDVAIENIENMLTSGNQTTETHYFGLAYLFRKVIEEQLELALEKISIMAERLANQFAVYKPVTDLFLQLVDSGKVDDAKALLQRCGAIAEQTPIFVAFFMRSSQKPGKTSILRSLIELIPELVEKEEIYTSIMKSCSVSRDVPSAKALYEDLIAKNIKLDNLFLKRYAVLLKNAGEPVPFPEPPESFEFYAKQLKELRETPL
;
A
#
# COMPACT_ATOMS: atom_id res chain seq x y z
N MET A 1 -11.06 -3.31 -29.16
CA MET A 1 -11.20 -1.87 -28.82
C MET A 1 -9.84 -1.20 -28.64
N LEU A 2 -8.94 -1.70 -27.79
CA LEU A 2 -7.60 -1.12 -27.60
C LEU A 2 -6.82 -0.96 -28.92
N LYS A 3 -6.69 -2.05 -29.70
CA LYS A 3 -6.03 -2.04 -31.00
C LYS A 3 -6.57 -0.94 -31.94
N LYS A 4 -7.89 -0.84 -32.08
CA LYS A 4 -8.55 0.18 -32.91
C LYS A 4 -8.26 1.61 -32.44
N ALA A 5 -8.23 1.85 -31.12
CA ALA A 5 -7.92 3.17 -30.57
C ALA A 5 -6.47 3.58 -30.89
N LEU A 6 -5.52 2.66 -30.73
CA LEU A 6 -4.12 2.90 -31.07
C LEU A 6 -3.92 3.11 -32.58
N GLU A 7 -4.58 2.32 -33.42
CA GLU A 7 -4.57 2.50 -34.89
C GLU A 7 -5.16 3.85 -35.33
N GLN A 8 -6.06 4.42 -34.53
CA GLN A 8 -6.64 5.76 -34.76
C GLN A 8 -5.79 6.90 -34.16
N GLY A 9 -4.59 6.62 -33.66
CA GLY A 9 -3.70 7.60 -33.03
C GLY A 9 -4.21 8.12 -31.69
N GLN A 10 -5.17 7.44 -31.05
CA GLN A 10 -5.71 7.85 -29.75
C GLN A 10 -4.85 7.29 -28.62
N THR A 11 -4.60 8.11 -27.60
CA THR A 11 -3.97 7.65 -26.36
C THR A 11 -5.03 7.00 -25.45
N PRO A 12 -4.96 5.69 -25.20
CA PRO A 12 -5.93 5.03 -24.33
C PRO A 12 -5.71 5.43 -22.86
N SER A 13 -6.79 5.47 -22.08
CA SER A 13 -6.66 5.79 -20.66
C SER A 13 -5.90 4.70 -19.89
N LYS A 14 -4.99 5.10 -18.99
CA LYS A 14 -4.27 4.21 -18.07
C LYS A 14 -5.20 3.21 -17.38
N LEU A 15 -6.33 3.70 -16.89
CA LEU A 15 -7.30 2.89 -16.15
C LEU A 15 -7.90 1.80 -17.05
N ALA A 16 -8.32 2.13 -18.27
CA ALA A 16 -8.90 1.16 -19.19
C ALA A 16 -7.90 0.06 -19.57
N VAL A 17 -6.67 0.44 -19.91
CA VAL A 17 -5.60 -0.52 -20.23
C VAL A 17 -5.31 -1.42 -19.03
N THR A 18 -5.15 -0.83 -17.84
CA THR A 18 -4.93 -1.58 -16.60
C THR A 18 -6.05 -2.58 -16.34
N ARG A 19 -7.32 -2.18 -16.46
CA ARG A 19 -8.47 -3.06 -16.23
C ARG A 19 -8.57 -4.18 -17.25
N LEU A 20 -8.22 -3.92 -18.51
CA LEU A 20 -8.17 -4.95 -19.54
C LEU A 20 -7.12 -6.02 -19.21
N ILE A 21 -5.91 -5.60 -18.85
CA ILE A 21 -4.82 -6.51 -18.44
C ILE A 21 -5.25 -7.36 -17.24
N GLN A 22 -5.85 -6.72 -16.22
CA GLN A 22 -6.34 -7.41 -15.02
C GLN A 22 -7.45 -8.43 -15.32
N ALA A 23 -8.34 -8.11 -16.25
CA ALA A 23 -9.40 -9.02 -16.67
C ALA A 23 -8.85 -10.25 -17.40
N CYS A 24 -7.84 -10.08 -18.26
CA CYS A 24 -7.13 -11.20 -18.88
C CYS A 24 -6.43 -12.07 -17.83
N ALA A 25 -5.76 -11.46 -16.85
CA ALA A 25 -5.04 -12.18 -15.80
C ALA A 25 -5.95 -13.06 -14.94
N LEU A 26 -7.12 -12.54 -14.55
CA LEU A 26 -8.11 -13.32 -13.80
C LEU A 26 -8.66 -14.52 -14.58
N LYS A 27 -8.54 -14.52 -15.91
CA LYS A 27 -8.91 -15.65 -16.77
C LYS A 27 -7.75 -16.60 -17.06
N GLY A 28 -6.54 -16.30 -16.61
CA GLY A 28 -5.34 -17.04 -17.03
C GLY A 28 -4.90 -16.76 -18.47
N ASP A 29 -5.42 -15.72 -19.11
CA ASP A 29 -5.16 -15.42 -20.52
C ASP A 29 -3.82 -14.69 -20.69
N LEU A 30 -2.73 -15.46 -20.67
CA LEU A 30 -1.36 -14.95 -20.79
C LEU A 30 -1.09 -14.38 -22.19
N GLU A 31 -1.64 -14.99 -23.23
CA GLU A 31 -1.45 -14.57 -24.62
C GLU A 31 -2.00 -13.16 -24.85
N SER A 32 -3.20 -12.87 -24.36
CA SER A 32 -3.78 -11.53 -24.46
C SER A 32 -2.98 -10.49 -23.68
N ILE A 33 -2.46 -10.83 -22.48
CA ILE A 33 -1.62 -9.89 -21.71
C ILE A 33 -0.35 -9.54 -22.49
N GLN A 34 0.32 -10.55 -23.07
CA GLN A 34 1.53 -10.34 -23.88
C GLN A 34 1.22 -9.57 -25.17
N ALA A 35 0.08 -9.84 -25.80
CA ALA A 35 -0.36 -9.08 -26.97
C ALA A 35 -0.60 -7.61 -26.62
N ILE A 36 -1.25 -7.32 -25.48
CA ILE A 36 -1.44 -5.95 -24.98
C ILE A 36 -0.09 -5.30 -24.70
N GLN A 37 0.84 -6.00 -24.05
CA GLN A 37 2.18 -5.50 -23.76
C GLN A 37 2.92 -5.08 -25.03
N LYS A 38 2.88 -5.92 -26.07
CA LYS A 38 3.46 -5.60 -27.39
C LYS A 38 2.79 -4.39 -28.05
N MET A 39 1.47 -4.25 -27.92
CA MET A 39 0.73 -3.13 -28.51
C MET A 39 1.05 -1.78 -27.85
N VAL A 40 1.36 -1.76 -26.55
CA VAL A 40 1.67 -0.52 -25.81
C VAL A 40 3.17 -0.27 -25.66
N ASN A 41 4.00 -1.14 -26.23
CA ASN A 41 5.46 -1.02 -26.16
C ASN A 41 5.95 0.28 -26.81
N GLY A 42 6.69 1.09 -26.05
CA GLY A 42 7.12 2.43 -26.44
C GLY A 42 6.08 3.53 -26.19
N LEU A 43 4.91 3.19 -25.64
CA LEU A 43 3.83 4.13 -25.28
C LEU A 43 3.58 4.17 -23.77
N GLU A 44 4.36 3.44 -22.97
CA GLU A 44 4.13 3.27 -21.53
C GLU A 44 4.18 4.59 -20.78
N GLU A 45 5.17 5.44 -21.07
CA GLU A 45 5.30 6.76 -20.44
C GLU A 45 4.14 7.68 -20.80
N VAL A 46 3.72 7.66 -22.07
CA VAL A 46 2.61 8.47 -22.59
C VAL A 46 1.28 8.04 -21.95
N ILE A 47 1.08 6.74 -21.77
CA ILE A 47 -0.11 6.18 -21.11
C ILE A 47 0.00 6.31 -19.58
N GLY A 48 1.21 6.50 -19.04
CA GLY A 48 1.51 6.44 -17.61
C GLY A 48 1.40 5.03 -17.03
N LEU A 49 1.68 4.00 -17.84
CA LEU A 49 1.59 2.59 -17.46
C LEU A 49 2.93 2.12 -16.85
N SER A 50 2.87 1.54 -15.66
CA SER A 50 4.06 0.96 -15.01
C SER A 50 4.28 -0.47 -15.48
N ASN A 51 5.55 -0.86 -15.68
CA ASN A 51 5.95 -2.25 -15.94
C ASN A 51 5.45 -3.23 -14.87
N MET A 52 5.27 -2.77 -13.62
CA MET A 52 4.71 -3.60 -12.55
C MET A 52 3.30 -4.09 -12.83
N VAL A 53 2.52 -3.38 -13.67
CA VAL A 53 1.19 -3.83 -14.10
C VAL A 53 1.33 -5.13 -14.88
N PHE A 54 2.29 -5.25 -15.80
CA PHE A 54 2.49 -6.48 -16.55
C PHE A 54 3.06 -7.59 -15.67
N ILE A 55 4.10 -7.31 -14.87
CA ILE A 55 4.73 -8.31 -14.00
C ILE A 55 3.71 -8.97 -13.08
N ASN A 56 2.92 -8.18 -12.34
CA ASN A 56 1.92 -8.71 -11.42
C ASN A 56 0.83 -9.53 -12.13
N ASN A 57 0.40 -9.11 -13.32
CA ASN A 57 -0.72 -9.75 -14.02
C ASN A 57 -0.29 -10.98 -14.82
N ILE A 58 0.95 -11.02 -15.33
CA ILE A 58 1.54 -12.21 -15.92
C ILE A 58 1.70 -13.30 -14.85
N ALA A 59 2.25 -12.95 -13.69
CA ALA A 59 2.38 -13.89 -12.56
C ALA A 59 1.01 -14.43 -12.12
N LEU A 60 -0.01 -13.56 -12.00
CA LEU A 60 -1.36 -13.99 -11.68
C LEU A 60 -1.94 -14.93 -12.74
N ALA A 61 -1.77 -14.62 -14.03
CA ALA A 61 -2.25 -15.48 -15.11
C ALA A 61 -1.58 -16.86 -15.09
N GLN A 62 -0.27 -16.91 -14.83
CA GLN A 62 0.48 -18.17 -14.65
C GLN A 62 -0.07 -18.98 -13.47
N ILE A 63 -0.30 -18.34 -12.32
CA ILE A 63 -0.92 -18.98 -11.16
C ILE A 63 -2.32 -19.53 -11.49
N LYS A 64 -3.16 -18.76 -12.19
CA LYS A 64 -4.50 -19.20 -12.62
C LYS A 64 -4.45 -20.40 -13.58
N ASN A 65 -3.33 -20.60 -14.27
CA ASN A 65 -3.07 -21.76 -15.14
C ASN A 65 -2.31 -22.90 -14.43
N ASN A 66 -2.26 -22.91 -13.09
CA ASN A 66 -1.51 -23.88 -12.28
C ASN A 66 0.02 -23.90 -12.50
N ASN A 67 0.57 -22.85 -13.14
CA ASN A 67 2.00 -22.69 -13.36
C ASN A 67 2.64 -21.84 -12.24
N ILE A 68 2.38 -22.19 -10.98
CA ILE A 68 2.78 -21.40 -9.80
C ILE A 68 4.31 -21.31 -9.70
N ASP A 69 5.01 -22.41 -9.92
CA ASP A 69 6.48 -22.46 -9.80
C ASP A 69 7.16 -21.58 -10.86
N VAL A 70 6.60 -21.54 -12.07
CA VAL A 70 7.08 -20.64 -13.14
C VAL A 70 6.88 -19.18 -12.76
N ALA A 71 5.76 -18.84 -12.13
CA ALA A 71 5.52 -17.46 -11.67
C ALA A 71 6.53 -17.05 -10.61
N ILE A 72 6.84 -17.94 -9.66
CA ILE A 72 7.83 -17.71 -8.61
C ILE A 72 9.23 -17.53 -9.22
N GLU A 73 9.67 -18.46 -10.07
CA GLU A 73 11.00 -18.40 -10.69
C GLU A 73 11.20 -17.10 -11.45
N ASN A 74 10.20 -16.65 -12.21
CA ASN A 74 10.26 -15.38 -12.93
C ASN A 74 10.39 -14.18 -11.99
N ILE A 75 9.62 -14.14 -10.91
CA ILE A 75 9.70 -13.05 -9.91
C ILE A 75 11.07 -13.02 -9.26
N GLU A 76 11.60 -14.18 -8.86
CA GLU A 76 12.90 -14.27 -8.20
C GLU A 76 14.03 -13.88 -9.13
N ASN A 77 14.02 -14.35 -10.38
CA ASN A 77 15.00 -13.95 -11.38
C ASN A 77 14.99 -12.44 -11.60
N MET A 78 13.82 -11.79 -11.62
CA MET A 78 13.72 -10.33 -11.75
C MET A 78 14.29 -9.58 -10.53
N LEU A 79 14.12 -10.12 -9.33
CA LEU A 79 14.57 -9.48 -8.09
C LEU A 79 16.04 -9.78 -7.73
N THR A 80 16.58 -10.90 -8.20
CA THR A 80 17.92 -11.38 -7.84
C THR A 80 18.94 -11.23 -8.97
N SER A 81 18.51 -11.03 -10.22
CA SER A 81 19.45 -10.74 -11.30
C SER A 81 20.10 -9.36 -11.12
N GLY A 82 21.43 -9.29 -11.23
CA GLY A 82 22.21 -8.06 -11.04
C GLY A 82 21.96 -6.95 -12.07
N ASN A 83 21.05 -7.14 -13.01
CA ASN A 83 20.64 -6.17 -14.03
C ASN A 83 19.40 -5.39 -13.56
N GLN A 84 19.50 -4.70 -12.43
CA GLN A 84 18.37 -3.93 -11.89
C GLN A 84 18.21 -2.61 -12.63
N THR A 85 17.40 -2.59 -13.69
CA THR A 85 16.86 -1.34 -14.28
C THR A 85 15.74 -0.74 -13.43
N THR A 86 15.19 -1.52 -12.48
CA THR A 86 14.15 -1.10 -11.55
C THR A 86 14.73 -1.17 -10.15
N GLU A 87 14.76 -0.05 -9.43
CA GLU A 87 15.13 -0.07 -8.01
C GLU A 87 14.20 -1.04 -7.28
N THR A 88 14.76 -2.02 -6.57
CA THR A 88 14.03 -3.09 -5.86
C THR A 88 12.93 -2.55 -4.95
N HIS A 89 13.07 -1.32 -4.49
CA HIS A 89 12.11 -0.57 -3.68
C HIS A 89 10.76 -0.34 -4.41
N TYR A 90 10.75 -0.26 -5.75
CA TYR A 90 9.54 -0.08 -6.57
C TYR A 90 8.92 -1.39 -7.06
N PHE A 91 9.55 -2.54 -6.79
CA PHE A 91 9.02 -3.85 -7.17
C PHE A 91 7.90 -4.30 -6.23
N GLY A 92 6.69 -3.77 -6.45
CA GLY A 92 5.51 -4.06 -5.64
C GLY A 92 4.71 -5.27 -6.10
N LEU A 93 4.53 -6.26 -5.23
CA LEU A 93 3.70 -7.45 -5.45
C LEU A 93 2.33 -7.38 -4.76
N ALA A 94 2.00 -6.24 -4.15
CA ALA A 94 0.72 -6.02 -3.46
C ALA A 94 -0.52 -6.39 -4.29
N TYR A 95 -0.53 -6.14 -5.61
CA TYR A 95 -1.66 -6.53 -6.46
C TYR A 95 -1.78 -8.04 -6.58
N LEU A 96 -0.68 -8.74 -6.84
CA LEU A 96 -0.63 -10.20 -6.95
C LEU A 96 -1.11 -10.86 -5.65
N PHE A 97 -0.52 -10.49 -4.50
CA PHE A 97 -0.90 -11.05 -3.20
C PHE A 97 -2.37 -10.82 -2.89
N ARG A 98 -2.87 -9.61 -3.13
CA ARG A 98 -4.28 -9.29 -2.92
C ARG A 98 -5.18 -10.20 -3.75
N LYS A 99 -4.84 -10.44 -5.03
CA LYS A 99 -5.65 -11.30 -5.90
C LYS A 99 -5.58 -12.77 -5.52
N VAL A 100 -4.43 -13.27 -5.11
CA VAL A 100 -4.28 -14.63 -4.60
C VAL A 100 -5.14 -14.85 -3.34
N ILE A 101 -5.18 -13.87 -2.42
CA ILE A 101 -6.01 -13.89 -1.22
C ILE A 101 -7.51 -13.77 -1.57
N GLU A 102 -7.90 -12.77 -2.39
CA GLU A 102 -9.30 -12.53 -2.80
C GLU A 102 -9.90 -13.75 -3.53
N GLU A 103 -9.10 -14.45 -4.35
CA GLU A 103 -9.51 -15.63 -5.12
C GLU A 103 -9.35 -16.96 -4.34
N GLN A 104 -8.92 -16.91 -3.07
CA GLN A 104 -8.74 -18.08 -2.20
C GLN A 104 -7.81 -19.17 -2.80
N LEU A 105 -6.72 -18.74 -3.44
CA LEU A 105 -5.76 -19.65 -4.08
C LEU A 105 -4.72 -20.13 -3.05
N GLU A 106 -5.16 -20.98 -2.11
CA GLU A 106 -4.38 -21.33 -0.91
C GLU A 106 -2.99 -21.92 -1.21
N LEU A 107 -2.87 -22.87 -2.16
CA LEU A 107 -1.58 -23.43 -2.56
C LEU A 107 -0.65 -22.36 -3.15
N ALA A 108 -1.21 -21.41 -3.90
CA ALA A 108 -0.43 -20.31 -4.45
C ALA A 108 0.01 -19.36 -3.34
N LEU A 109 -0.88 -19.04 -2.39
CA LEU A 109 -0.59 -18.20 -1.24
C LEU A 109 0.55 -18.78 -0.40
N GLU A 110 0.52 -20.08 -0.12
CA GLU A 110 1.57 -20.79 0.60
C GLU A 110 2.92 -20.63 -0.12
N LYS A 111 2.98 -21.02 -1.40
CA LYS A 111 4.23 -20.99 -2.18
C LYS A 111 4.81 -19.58 -2.33
N ILE A 112 3.98 -18.58 -2.62
CA ILE A 112 4.46 -17.19 -2.76
C ILE A 112 4.83 -16.56 -1.41
N SER A 113 4.28 -17.03 -0.29
CA SER A 113 4.70 -16.62 1.05
C SER A 113 6.09 -17.15 1.36
N ILE A 114 6.36 -18.43 1.07
CA ILE A 114 7.70 -19.03 1.19
C ILE A 114 8.71 -18.26 0.33
N MET A 115 8.35 -17.93 -0.91
CA MET A 115 9.19 -17.10 -1.79
C MET A 115 9.47 -15.72 -1.17
N ALA A 116 8.46 -15.02 -0.67
CA ALA A 116 8.62 -13.69 -0.08
C ALA A 116 9.52 -13.72 1.17
N GLU A 117 9.34 -14.70 2.05
CA GLU A 117 10.19 -14.93 3.23
C GLU A 117 11.63 -15.25 2.82
N ARG A 118 11.83 -16.11 1.80
CA ARG A 118 13.16 -16.43 1.26
C ARG A 118 13.86 -15.17 0.73
N LEU A 119 13.16 -14.34 -0.05
CA LEU A 119 13.70 -13.10 -0.61
C LEU A 119 14.17 -12.14 0.49
N ALA A 120 13.41 -12.01 1.57
CA ALA A 120 13.81 -11.20 2.72
C ALA A 120 15.04 -11.78 3.44
N ASN A 121 15.02 -13.08 3.75
CA ASN A 121 16.00 -13.70 4.62
C ASN A 121 17.34 -14.01 3.92
N GLN A 122 17.34 -14.32 2.63
CA GLN A 122 18.54 -14.73 1.89
C GLN A 122 19.11 -13.61 1.01
N PHE A 123 18.26 -12.69 0.55
CA PHE A 123 18.64 -11.67 -0.43
C PHE A 123 18.46 -10.23 0.09
N ALA A 124 17.99 -10.06 1.33
CA ALA A 124 17.67 -8.75 1.91
C ALA A 124 16.65 -7.93 1.08
N VAL A 125 15.76 -8.61 0.35
CA VAL A 125 14.70 -7.99 -0.46
C VAL A 125 13.40 -8.01 0.34
N TYR A 126 13.17 -6.94 1.12
CA TYR A 126 12.05 -6.87 2.08
C TYR A 126 10.71 -6.43 1.48
N LYS A 127 10.73 -5.81 0.29
CA LYS A 127 9.51 -5.25 -0.33
C LYS A 127 8.41 -6.30 -0.57
N PRO A 128 8.69 -7.50 -1.10
CA PRO A 128 7.70 -8.56 -1.26
C PRO A 128 7.04 -8.99 0.06
N VAL A 129 7.84 -9.29 1.09
CA VAL A 129 7.29 -9.77 2.37
C VAL A 129 6.47 -8.68 3.08
N THR A 130 6.87 -7.41 2.93
CA THR A 130 6.13 -6.26 3.48
C THR A 130 4.81 -6.05 2.73
N ASP A 131 4.79 -6.22 1.40
CA ASP A 131 3.55 -6.17 0.62
C ASP A 131 2.58 -7.29 1.03
N LEU A 132 3.10 -8.51 1.23
CA LEU A 132 2.31 -9.65 1.70
C LEU A 132 1.71 -9.36 3.08
N PHE A 133 2.53 -8.91 4.05
CA PHE A 133 2.08 -8.49 5.37
C PHE A 133 0.94 -7.48 5.29
N LEU A 134 1.11 -6.41 4.51
CA LEU A 134 0.07 -5.40 4.33
C LEU A 134 -1.21 -5.96 3.69
N GLN A 135 -1.11 -6.91 2.75
CA GLN A 135 -2.31 -7.53 2.16
C GLN A 135 -3.02 -8.49 3.13
N LEU A 136 -2.30 -9.20 3.99
CA LEU A 136 -2.90 -10.02 5.05
C LEU A 136 -3.70 -9.14 6.02
N VAL A 137 -3.13 -8.01 6.46
CA VAL A 137 -3.85 -7.08 7.33
C VAL A 137 -5.04 -6.43 6.61
N ASP A 138 -4.88 -5.98 5.36
CA ASP A 138 -5.97 -5.34 4.59
C ASP A 138 -7.13 -6.30 4.28
N SER A 139 -6.86 -7.61 4.24
CA SER A 139 -7.86 -8.68 4.05
C SER A 139 -8.45 -9.23 5.35
N GLY A 140 -8.03 -8.71 6.51
CA GLY A 140 -8.51 -9.14 7.83
C GLY A 140 -7.85 -10.41 8.37
N LYS A 141 -6.84 -10.96 7.68
CA LYS A 141 -6.01 -12.09 8.13
C LYS A 141 -4.92 -11.63 9.10
N VAL A 142 -5.33 -11.00 10.21
CA VAL A 142 -4.42 -10.35 11.18
C VAL A 142 -3.53 -11.38 11.90
N ASP A 143 -4.03 -12.58 12.20
CA ASP A 143 -3.24 -13.64 12.83
C ASP A 143 -2.15 -14.17 11.90
N ASP A 144 -2.45 -14.35 10.60
CA ASP A 144 -1.46 -14.74 9.59
C ASP A 144 -0.38 -13.64 9.44
N ALA A 145 -0.80 -12.37 9.43
CA ALA A 145 0.12 -11.23 9.39
C ALA A 145 1.04 -11.20 10.62
N LYS A 146 0.50 -11.45 11.81
CA LYS A 146 1.26 -11.55 13.05
C LYS A 146 2.28 -12.68 13.00
N ALA A 147 1.88 -13.85 12.53
CA ALA A 147 2.77 -15.00 12.38
C ALA A 147 3.90 -14.69 11.38
N LEU A 148 3.60 -14.00 10.27
CA LEU A 148 4.61 -13.57 9.30
C LEU A 148 5.59 -12.55 9.90
N LEU A 149 5.09 -11.57 10.65
CA LEU A 149 5.93 -10.58 11.35
C LEU A 149 6.87 -11.24 12.36
N GLN A 150 6.40 -12.26 13.09
CA GLN A 150 7.24 -13.01 14.03
C GLN A 150 8.37 -13.79 13.34
N ARG A 151 8.12 -14.32 12.13
CA ARG A 151 9.15 -15.00 11.33
C ARG A 151 10.09 -14.03 10.61
N CYS A 152 9.61 -12.84 10.28
CA CYS A 152 10.37 -11.82 9.54
C CYS A 152 10.23 -10.44 10.21
N GLY A 153 10.96 -10.24 11.32
CA GLY A 153 10.91 -9.00 12.10
C GLY A 153 11.36 -7.75 11.32
N ALA A 154 12.21 -7.91 10.29
CA ALA A 154 12.66 -6.83 9.41
C ALA A 154 11.51 -6.10 8.68
N ILE A 155 10.31 -6.70 8.61
CA ILE A 155 9.09 -6.04 8.15
C ILE A 155 8.84 -4.76 8.93
N ALA A 156 8.99 -4.78 10.27
CA ALA A 156 8.71 -3.62 11.12
C ALA A 156 9.61 -2.41 10.82
N GLU A 157 10.80 -2.67 10.28
CA GLU A 157 11.78 -1.63 9.95
C GLU A 157 11.46 -0.91 8.62
N GLN A 158 10.51 -1.40 7.82
CA GLN A 158 10.15 -0.85 6.51
C GLN A 158 9.25 0.40 6.61
N THR A 159 9.64 1.36 7.46
CA THR A 159 8.90 2.59 7.78
C THR A 159 8.38 3.35 6.55
N PRO A 160 9.17 3.57 5.46
CA PRO A 160 8.68 4.31 4.30
C PRO A 160 7.46 3.65 3.63
N ILE A 161 7.40 2.32 3.63
CA ILE A 161 6.27 1.57 3.04
C ILE A 161 5.02 1.75 3.90
N PHE A 162 5.16 1.70 5.22
CA PHE A 162 4.05 1.95 6.15
C PHE A 162 3.53 3.37 6.03
N VAL A 163 4.40 4.39 6.00
CA VAL A 163 3.98 5.79 5.81
C VAL A 163 3.15 5.93 4.53
N ALA A 164 3.62 5.37 3.41
CA ALA A 164 2.88 5.40 2.14
C ALA A 164 1.54 4.62 2.21
N PHE A 165 1.46 3.56 3.01
CA PHE A 165 0.21 2.84 3.24
C PHE A 165 -0.77 3.67 4.08
N PHE A 166 -0.36 4.19 5.23
CA PHE A 166 -1.19 5.02 6.12
C PHE A 166 -1.73 6.26 5.40
N MET A 167 -0.89 6.94 4.62
CA MET A 167 -1.28 8.13 3.85
C MET A 167 -2.36 7.83 2.79
N ARG A 168 -2.30 6.65 2.15
CA ARG A 168 -3.30 6.23 1.14
C ARG A 168 -4.58 5.70 1.77
N SER A 169 -4.46 4.97 2.87
CA SER A 169 -5.58 4.33 3.56
C SER A 169 -6.41 5.33 4.36
N SER A 170 -5.79 6.34 4.97
CA SER A 170 -6.49 7.40 5.74
C SER A 170 -7.45 8.27 4.92
N GLN A 171 -7.32 8.25 3.59
CA GLN A 171 -8.19 8.97 2.67
C GLN A 171 -9.48 8.21 2.34
N LYS A 172 -9.56 6.93 2.70
CA LYS A 172 -10.68 6.06 2.33
C LYS A 172 -11.55 5.79 3.57
N PRO A 173 -12.89 5.86 3.43
CA PRO A 173 -13.77 5.42 4.51
C PRO A 173 -13.59 3.91 4.76
N GLY A 174 -13.78 3.48 6.01
CA GLY A 174 -13.71 2.06 6.39
C GLY A 174 -12.31 1.47 6.58
N LYS A 175 -11.24 2.26 6.48
CA LYS A 175 -9.86 1.79 6.72
C LYS A 175 -9.37 1.93 8.16
N THR A 176 -10.15 2.52 9.06
CA THR A 176 -9.74 2.80 10.45
C THR A 176 -9.38 1.52 11.22
N SER A 177 -10.16 0.45 11.10
CA SER A 177 -9.86 -0.83 11.76
C SER A 177 -8.54 -1.44 11.28
N ILE A 178 -8.28 -1.41 9.97
CA ILE A 178 -7.04 -1.91 9.35
C ILE A 178 -5.83 -1.13 9.87
N LEU A 179 -5.92 0.20 9.96
CA LEU A 179 -4.84 1.03 10.51
C LEU A 179 -4.61 0.73 11.99
N ARG A 180 -5.67 0.46 12.76
CA ARG A 180 -5.54 0.08 14.16
C ARG A 180 -4.83 -1.27 14.31
N SER A 181 -5.21 -2.28 13.54
CA SER A 181 -4.54 -3.58 13.56
C SER A 181 -3.05 -3.46 13.22
N LEU A 182 -2.66 -2.56 12.30
CA LEU A 182 -1.24 -2.31 12.02
C LEU A 182 -0.50 -1.72 13.23
N ILE A 183 -1.12 -0.81 13.98
CA ILE A 183 -0.53 -0.22 15.19
C ILE A 183 -0.47 -1.24 16.32
N GLU A 184 -1.47 -2.10 16.45
CA GLU A 184 -1.44 -3.20 17.43
C GLU A 184 -0.33 -4.22 17.13
N LEU A 185 -0.05 -4.47 15.83
CA LEU A 185 1.03 -5.36 15.40
C LEU A 185 2.42 -4.73 15.52
N ILE A 186 2.54 -3.42 15.26
CA ILE A 186 3.81 -2.68 15.30
C ILE A 186 3.56 -1.33 16.00
N PRO A 187 3.55 -1.31 17.36
CA PRO A 187 3.22 -0.12 18.14
C PRO A 187 4.14 1.08 17.88
N GLU A 188 5.40 0.84 17.52
CA GLU A 188 6.43 1.85 17.26
C GLU A 188 6.09 2.74 16.05
N LEU A 189 5.20 2.28 15.17
CA LEU A 189 4.74 3.08 14.03
C LEU A 189 4.01 4.35 14.46
N VAL A 190 3.29 4.34 15.60
CA VAL A 190 2.49 5.49 16.05
C VAL A 190 3.35 6.68 16.46
N GLU A 191 4.65 6.48 16.67
CA GLU A 191 5.58 7.54 17.05
C GLU A 191 6.00 8.42 15.86
N LYS A 192 5.68 8.01 14.63
CA LYS A 192 5.97 8.78 13.42
C LYS A 192 4.85 9.79 13.13
N GLU A 193 5.23 11.05 12.91
CA GLU A 193 4.31 12.16 12.65
C GLU A 193 3.32 11.86 11.52
N GLU A 194 3.81 11.32 10.43
CA GLU A 194 3.01 11.01 9.25
C GLU A 194 1.95 9.94 9.54
N ILE A 195 2.26 9.02 10.45
CA ILE A 195 1.39 7.91 10.82
C ILE A 195 0.29 8.40 11.75
N TYR A 196 0.61 9.03 12.88
CA TYR A 196 -0.45 9.52 13.79
C TYR A 196 -1.34 10.58 13.14
N THR A 197 -0.79 11.42 12.26
CA THR A 197 -1.57 12.41 11.50
C THR A 197 -2.52 11.72 10.51
N SER A 198 -2.08 10.64 9.88
CA SER A 198 -2.92 9.82 9.02
C SER A 198 -4.05 9.14 9.79
N ILE A 199 -3.78 8.63 11.00
CA ILE A 199 -4.80 8.00 11.84
C ILE A 199 -5.85 9.03 12.26
N MET A 200 -5.43 10.22 12.72
CA MET A 200 -6.37 11.28 13.10
C MET A 200 -7.21 11.75 11.90
N LYS A 201 -6.61 11.85 10.71
CA LYS A 201 -7.35 12.10 9.46
C LYS A 201 -8.38 11.00 9.19
N SER A 202 -8.02 9.73 9.36
CA SER A 202 -8.95 8.61 9.19
C SER A 202 -10.13 8.72 10.18
N CYS A 203 -9.87 8.97 11.46
CA CYS A 203 -10.91 9.16 12.48
C CYS A 203 -11.84 10.34 12.15
N SER A 204 -11.27 11.43 11.62
CA SER A 204 -12.06 12.59 11.17
C SER A 204 -12.99 12.24 10.01
N VAL A 205 -12.51 11.45 9.03
CA VAL A 205 -13.31 11.00 7.87
C VAL A 205 -14.41 10.03 8.30
N SER A 206 -14.12 9.12 9.23
CA SER A 206 -15.09 8.13 9.73
C SER A 206 -15.98 8.66 10.86
N ARG A 207 -15.74 9.88 11.36
CA ARG A 207 -16.38 10.46 12.55
C ARG A 207 -16.20 9.58 13.81
N ASP A 208 -15.08 8.90 13.91
CA ASP A 208 -14.75 7.98 15.01
C ASP A 208 -14.11 8.75 16.18
N VAL A 209 -14.98 9.35 17.00
CA VAL A 209 -14.58 10.14 18.18
C VAL A 209 -13.86 9.29 19.24
N PRO A 210 -14.32 8.07 19.60
CA PRO A 210 -13.62 7.25 20.60
C PRO A 210 -12.17 6.94 20.21
N SER A 211 -11.93 6.58 18.94
CA SER A 211 -10.56 6.30 18.46
C SER A 211 -9.68 7.54 18.45
N ALA A 212 -10.24 8.70 18.10
CA ALA A 212 -9.50 9.94 18.11
C ALA A 212 -9.08 10.34 19.53
N LYS A 213 -9.96 10.15 20.53
CA LYS A 213 -9.66 10.37 21.96
C LYS A 213 -8.54 9.44 22.43
N ALA A 214 -8.67 8.13 22.17
CA ALA A 214 -7.65 7.15 22.56
C ALA A 214 -6.28 7.45 21.93
N LEU A 215 -6.24 7.83 20.65
CA LEU A 215 -5.00 8.23 19.98
C LEU A 215 -4.38 9.48 20.64
N TYR A 216 -5.19 10.51 20.90
CA TYR A 216 -4.70 11.73 21.54
C TYR A 216 -4.13 11.45 22.93
N GLU A 217 -4.84 10.67 23.76
CA GLU A 217 -4.41 10.30 25.11
C GLU A 217 -3.09 9.51 25.10
N ASP A 218 -2.94 8.53 24.19
CA ASP A 218 -1.71 7.75 24.03
C ASP A 218 -0.51 8.65 23.64
N LEU A 219 -0.69 9.54 22.66
CA LEU A 219 0.37 10.44 22.21
C LEU A 219 0.80 11.43 23.30
N ILE A 220 -0.15 11.97 24.06
CA ILE A 220 0.14 12.86 25.20
C ILE A 220 0.85 12.09 26.31
N ALA A 221 0.42 10.86 26.63
CA ALA A 221 1.07 10.03 27.64
C ALA A 221 2.53 9.70 27.26
N LYS A 222 2.82 9.55 25.96
CA LYS A 222 4.17 9.37 25.41
C LYS A 222 4.97 10.67 25.24
N ASN A 223 4.41 11.81 25.64
CA ASN A 223 5.00 13.14 25.49
C ASN A 223 5.39 13.49 24.03
N ILE A 224 4.61 12.99 23.07
CA ILE A 224 4.79 13.29 21.65
C ILE A 224 4.25 14.68 21.36
N LYS A 225 5.08 15.53 20.76
CA LYS A 225 4.66 16.87 20.31
C LYS A 225 3.75 16.74 19.10
N LEU A 226 2.50 17.17 19.26
CA LEU A 226 1.49 17.16 18.20
C LEU A 226 1.58 18.41 17.33
N ASP A 227 1.48 18.23 16.02
CA ASP A 227 1.44 19.35 15.07
C ASP A 227 0.05 20.02 15.02
N ASN A 228 0.01 21.24 14.49
CA ASN A 228 -1.22 22.01 14.41
C ASN A 228 -2.28 21.39 13.47
N LEU A 229 -1.88 20.66 12.42
CA LEU A 229 -2.84 20.00 11.54
C LEU A 229 -3.55 18.86 12.26
N PHE A 230 -2.81 18.07 13.05
CA PHE A 230 -3.38 17.05 13.93
C PHE A 230 -4.38 17.66 14.92
N LEU A 231 -3.95 18.69 15.67
CA LEU A 231 -4.78 19.34 16.69
C LEU A 231 -6.03 19.98 16.08
N LYS A 232 -5.91 20.61 14.90
CA LYS A 232 -7.04 21.18 14.18
C LYS A 232 -8.06 20.12 13.76
N ARG A 233 -7.60 18.97 13.25
CA ARG A 233 -8.49 17.85 12.89
C ARG A 233 -9.25 17.32 14.10
N TYR A 234 -8.53 17.12 15.20
CA TYR A 234 -9.12 16.60 16.42
C TYR A 234 -10.13 17.56 17.03
N ALA A 235 -9.82 18.86 17.10
CA ALA A 235 -10.73 19.88 17.61
C ALA A 235 -12.03 19.96 16.80
N VAL A 236 -11.94 19.94 15.46
CA VAL A 236 -13.12 19.94 14.58
C VAL A 236 -13.95 18.67 14.77
N LEU A 237 -13.31 17.50 14.91
CA LEU A 237 -14.01 16.24 15.17
C LEU A 237 -14.79 16.28 16.50
N LEU A 238 -14.17 16.75 17.59
CA LEU A 238 -14.82 16.88 18.89
C LEU A 238 -15.99 17.87 18.86
N LYS A 239 -15.80 19.06 18.27
CA LYS A 239 -16.86 20.06 18.15
C LYS A 239 -18.07 19.54 17.39
N ASN A 240 -17.85 18.82 16.29
CA ASN A 240 -18.93 18.23 15.51
C ASN A 240 -19.70 17.15 16.29
N ALA A 241 -19.08 16.55 17.31
CA ALA A 241 -19.68 15.58 18.21
C ALA A 241 -20.30 16.22 19.48
N GLY A 242 -20.22 17.54 19.64
CA GLY A 242 -20.69 18.24 20.86
C GLY A 242 -19.77 18.04 22.07
N GLU A 243 -18.53 17.62 21.85
CA GLU A 243 -17.54 17.32 22.88
C GLU A 243 -16.60 18.53 23.12
N PRO A 244 -16.14 18.77 24.36
CA PRO A 244 -15.22 19.87 24.65
C PRO A 244 -13.82 19.60 24.06
N VAL A 245 -13.16 20.66 23.60
CA VAL A 245 -11.78 20.58 23.10
C VAL A 245 -10.81 20.84 24.26
N PRO A 246 -9.90 19.90 24.60
CA PRO A 246 -9.05 20.00 25.80
C PRO A 246 -7.80 20.88 25.63
N PHE A 247 -7.69 21.61 24.52
CA PHE A 247 -6.57 22.50 24.18
C PHE A 247 -7.06 23.71 23.38
N PRO A 248 -6.29 24.80 23.31
CA PRO A 248 -6.59 25.92 22.43
C PRO A 248 -6.59 25.45 20.96
N GLU A 249 -7.71 25.60 20.27
CA GLU A 249 -7.80 25.19 18.87
C GLU A 249 -6.84 26.02 18.00
N PRO A 250 -6.04 25.38 17.13
CA PRO A 250 -5.19 26.09 16.18
C PRO A 250 -6.03 27.04 15.30
N PRO A 251 -5.68 28.34 15.20
CA PRO A 251 -6.55 29.36 14.61
C PRO A 251 -6.67 29.27 13.08
N GLU A 252 -5.62 28.78 12.40
CA GLU A 252 -5.53 28.82 10.94
C GLU A 252 -6.31 27.67 10.26
N SER A 253 -6.41 27.75 8.94
CA SER A 253 -7.11 26.75 8.12
C SER A 253 -6.33 25.43 8.02
N PHE A 254 -7.02 24.35 7.64
CA PHE A 254 -6.38 23.08 7.31
C PHE A 254 -5.34 23.21 6.19
N GLU A 255 -5.62 24.06 5.20
CA GLU A 255 -4.71 24.31 4.07
C GLU A 255 -3.43 25.00 4.51
N PHE A 256 -3.55 25.98 5.42
CA PHE A 256 -2.39 26.66 6.00
C PHE A 256 -1.45 25.66 6.69
N TYR A 257 -1.98 24.83 7.59
CA TYR A 257 -1.15 23.86 8.32
C TYR A 257 -0.62 22.75 7.42
N ALA A 258 -1.40 22.29 6.44
CA ALA A 258 -0.93 21.31 5.47
C ALA A 258 0.24 21.85 4.62
N LYS A 259 0.18 23.14 4.24
CA LYS A 259 1.27 23.81 3.51
C LYS A 259 2.51 23.96 4.39
N GLN A 260 2.36 24.42 5.63
CA GLN A 260 3.47 24.54 6.59
C GLN A 260 4.20 23.21 6.80
N LEU A 261 3.46 22.10 6.97
CA LEU A 261 4.05 20.77 7.10
C LEU A 261 4.79 20.33 5.82
N LYS A 262 4.26 20.70 4.65
CA LYS A 262 4.93 20.41 3.38
C LYS A 262 6.25 21.17 3.26
N GLU A 263 6.26 22.46 3.58
CA GLU A 263 7.46 23.31 3.54
C GLU A 263 8.53 22.84 4.51
N LEU A 264 8.15 22.45 5.74
CA LEU A 264 9.08 21.86 6.72
C LEU A 264 9.75 20.58 6.21
N ARG A 265 9.09 19.82 5.32
CA ARG A 265 9.62 18.57 4.74
C ARG A 265 10.53 18.82 3.54
N GLU A 266 10.30 19.91 2.81
CA GLU A 266 11.10 20.29 1.63
C GLU A 266 12.34 21.11 2.00
N THR A 267 12.46 21.55 3.26
CA THR A 267 13.63 22.27 3.78
C THR A 267 14.52 21.28 4.52
N PRO A 268 15.72 20.92 4.03
CA PRO A 268 16.65 20.10 4.80
C PRO A 268 17.16 20.93 5.99
N LEU A 269 17.18 20.33 7.19
CA LEU A 269 18.06 20.75 8.27
C LEU A 269 19.49 20.32 7.96
#